data_AF-F3CBD8-F1
#
_entry.id   AF-F3CBD8-F1
#
_cell.length_a   1.000
_cell.length_b   1.000
_cell.length_c   1.000
_cell.angle_alpha   90.00
_cell.angle_beta   90.00
_cell.angle_gamma   90.00
#
_symmetry.space_group_name_H-M   'P 1'
#
loop_
_entity.id
_entity.type
_entity.pdbx_description
1 polymer ?
#
loop_
_entity_poly.entity_id
_entity_poly.type
_entity_poly.pdbx_seq_one_letter_code
_entity_poly.pdbx_strand_id
1 'polypeptide(L)' 'MSLTLEHVSRAVDGQVWIDDASLSFEPGSFNVLLGRTLSGKTSL' A
#
# COMPACT_ATOMS: atom_id res chain seq x y z
N MET A 1 -2.59 -18.83 3.11
CA MET A 1 -2.55 -18.08 1.84
C MET A 1 -2.01 -16.71 2.17
N SER A 2 -0.87 -16.33 1.60
CA SER A 2 -0.31 -14.98 1.70
C SER A 2 -1.12 -14.00 0.84
N LEU A 3 -1.16 -12.73 1.24
CA LEU A 3 -1.75 -11.65 0.45
C LEU A 3 -0.62 -10.88 -0.22
N THR A 4 -0.66 -10.75 -1.55
CA THR A 4 0.32 -9.98 -2.31
C THR A 4 -0.36 -8.86 -3.07
N LEU A 5 0.21 -7.66 -2.97
CA LEU A 5 -0.08 -6.51 -3.81
C LEU A 5 1.05 -6.40 -4.83
N GLU A 6 0.71 -6.38 -6.11
CA GLU A 6 1.68 -6.29 -7.20
C GLU A 6 1.42 -5.02 -8.02
N HIS A 7 2.41 -4.14 -8.09
CA HIS A 7 2.41 -2.93 -8.92
C HIS A 7 1.15 -2.05 -8.76
N VAL A 8 0.69 -1.90 -7.52
CA VAL A 8 -0.53 -1.17 -7.22
C VAL A 8 -0.26 0.34 -7.29
N SER A 9 -1.02 1.02 -8.14
CA SER A 9 -1.00 2.48 -8.26
C SER A 9 -2.39 3.05 -8.01
N ARG A 10 -2.45 4.26 -7.45
CA ARG A 10 -3.72 4.94 -7.18
C ARG A 10 -3.58 6.44 -7.37
N ALA A 11 -4.48 6.99 -8.17
CA ALA A 11 -4.67 8.43 -8.32
C ALA A 11 -6.07 8.86 -7.85
N VAL A 12 -6.17 10.03 -7.24
CA VAL A 12 -7.43 10.67 -6.83
C VAL A 12 -7.36 12.12 -7.29
N ASP A 13 -8.38 12.57 -8.03
CA ASP A 13 -8.44 13.90 -8.64
C ASP A 13 -7.19 14.28 -9.46
N GLY A 14 -6.63 13.28 -10.17
CA GLY A 14 -5.42 13.46 -10.99
C GLY A 14 -4.10 13.52 -10.21
N GLN A 15 -4.15 13.55 -8.88
CA GLN A 15 -2.96 13.44 -8.02
C GLN A 15 -2.62 11.97 -7.77
N VAL A 16 -1.35 11.59 -7.87
CA VAL A 16 -0.88 10.24 -7.49
C VAL A 16 -0.73 10.16 -5.96
N TRP A 17 -1.35 9.15 -5.36
CA TRP A 17 -1.32 8.85 -3.93
C TRP A 17 -0.54 7.58 -3.61
N ILE A 18 -0.55 6.61 -4.54
CA ILE A 18 0.26 5.39 -4.50
C ILE A 18 0.90 5.27 -5.87
N ASP A 19 2.23 5.19 -5.89
CA ASP A 19 3.03 5.07 -7.10
C ASP A 19 3.74 3.71 -7.07
N ASP A 20 3.27 2.78 -7.88
CA ASP A 20 3.86 1.45 -8.11
C ASP A 20 4.28 0.67 -6.84
N ALA A 21 3.33 0.44 -5.93
CA ALA A 21 3.60 -0.27 -4.68
C ALA A 21 3.44 -1.80 -4.82
N SER A 22 4.49 -2.53 -4.41
CA SER A 22 4.48 -4.00 -4.31
C SER A 22 4.79 -4.45 -2.88
N LEU A 23 3.90 -5.24 -2.28
CA LEU A 23 3.94 -5.66 -0.88
C LEU A 23 3.46 -7.11 -0.74
N SER A 24 4.13 -7.91 0.09
CA SER A 24 3.71 -9.28 0.41
C SER A 24 3.47 -9.42 1.90
N PHE A 25 2.35 -10.02 2.27
CA PHE A 25 1.92 -10.23 3.65
C PHE A 25 1.82 -11.73 3.94
N GLU A 26 2.67 -12.20 4.85
CA GLU A 26 2.74 -13.61 5.22
C GLU A 26 1.67 -13.99 6.26
N PRO A 27 1.08 -15.19 6.19
CA PRO A 27 0.12 -15.66 7.19
C PRO A 27 0.73 -15.70 8.60
N GLY A 28 -0.03 -15.25 9.60
CA GLY A 28 0.44 -15.23 10.99
C GLY A 28 1.38 -14.07 11.33
N SER A 29 1.63 -13.17 10.38
CA SER A 29 2.38 -11.93 10.61
C SER A 29 1.46 -10.76 10.99
N PHE A 30 1.99 -9.78 11.72
CA PHE A 30 1.36 -8.51 11.99
C PHE A 30 2.17 -7.40 11.32
N ASN A 31 1.62 -6.81 10.26
CA ASN A 31 2.34 -5.84 9.43
C ASN A 31 1.91 -4.42 9.80
N VAL A 32 2.89 -3.51 9.88
CA VAL A 32 2.66 -2.10 10.19
C VAL A 32 3.14 -1.23 9.05
N LEU A 33 2.24 -0.43 8.49
CA LEU A 33 2.58 0.60 7.51
C LEU A 33 2.89 1.91 8.23
N LEU A 34 4.16 2.32 8.22
CA LEU A 34 4.63 3.57 8.82
C LEU A 34 4.82 4.65 7.76
N GLY A 35 4.40 5.87 8.08
CA GLY A 35 4.56 7.02 7.20
C GLY A 35 3.83 8.24 7.73
N ARG A 36 4.22 9.43 7.25
CA ARG A 36 3.59 10.71 7.62
C ARG A 36 2.12 10.75 7.22
N THR A 37 1.36 11.72 7.74
CA THR A 37 0.01 11.98 7.24
C THR A 37 0.02 12.14 5.71
N LEU A 38 -1.02 11.62 5.03
CA LEU A 38 -1.16 11.60 3.57
C LEU A 38 -0.14 10.75 2.76
N SER A 39 0.72 9.94 3.40
CA SER A 39 1.65 9.07 2.67
C SER A 39 1.03 7.82 2.03
N GLY A 40 -0.27 7.83 1.71
CA GLY A 40 -0.95 6.70 1.05
C GLY A 40 -1.35 5.50 1.93
N LYS A 41 -0.91 5.41 3.19
CA LYS A 41 -1.14 4.27 4.11
C LYS A 41 -2.59 3.78 4.23
N THR A 42 -3.55 4.71 4.22
CA THR A 42 -4.99 4.40 4.40
C THR A 42 -5.67 4.14 3.07
N SER A 43 -5.06 4.59 1.98
CA SER A 43 -5.57 4.41 0.62
C SER A 43 -5.10 3.10 0.00
N LEU A 44 -4.00 2.55 0.51
CA LEU A 44 -3.41 1.26 0.20
C LEU A 44 -4.13 0.16 1.00
#